data_AF-A0A558GG17-F1
#
_entry.id   AF-A0A558GG17-F1
#
_cell.length_a   1.000
_cell.length_b   1.000
_cell.length_c   1.000
_cell.angle_alpha   90.00
_cell.angle_beta   90.00
_cell.angle_gamma   90.00
#
_symmetry.space_group_name_H-M   'P 1'
#
loop_
_entity.id
_entity.type
_entity.pdbx_description
1 polymer ?
#
loop_
_entity_poly.entity_id
_entity_poly.type
_entity_poly.pdbx_seq_one_letter_code
_entity_poly.pdbx_strand_id
1 'polypeptide(L)'
;MGDIETYLRLRNSGIALVEHVPGTPDELRVLGADASDATELAGLHQVYFGPTRFSGKQRKARHAALAQKHSLGTLTLIETYTARVKKTLDAW
;
A
#
# COMPACT_ATOMS: atom_id res chain seq x y z
N MET A 1 -19.21 17.09 3.47
CA MET A 1 -18.80 15.67 3.37
C MET A 1 -18.89 15.11 4.77
N GLY A 2 -19.72 14.10 5.01
CA GLY A 2 -19.86 13.50 6.34
C GLY A 2 -18.68 12.57 6.67
N ASP A 3 -18.49 12.25 7.95
CA ASP A 3 -17.36 11.42 8.41
C ASP A 3 -17.34 10.04 7.72
N ILE A 4 -18.52 9.45 7.49
CA ILE A 4 -18.67 8.15 6.80
C ILE A 4 -18.29 8.25 5.32
N GLU A 5 -18.66 9.34 4.65
CA GLU A 5 -18.32 9.56 3.24
C GLU A 5 -16.81 9.75 3.06
N THR A 6 -16.19 10.51 3.98
CA THR A 6 -14.74 10.68 4.04
C THR A 6 -14.05 9.33 4.28
N TYR A 7 -14.53 8.54 5.24
CA TYR A 7 -14.01 7.21 5.53
C TYR A 7 -14.09 6.28 4.31
N LEU A 8 -15.24 6.19 3.64
CA LEU A 8 -15.42 5.33 2.46
C LEU A 8 -14.53 5.76 1.30
N ARG A 9 -14.38 7.08 1.09
CA ARG A 9 -13.47 7.61 0.06
C ARG A 9 -12.03 7.22 0.35
N LEU A 10 -11.55 7.46 1.58
CA LEU A 10 -10.19 7.12 1.98
C LEU A 10 -9.94 5.61 1.88
N ARG A 11 -10.90 4.79 2.33
CA ARG A 11 -10.82 3.34 2.28
C ARG A 11 -10.72 2.80 0.85
N ASN A 12 -11.37 3.43 -0.12
CA ASN A 12 -11.33 3.04 -1.54
C ASN A 12 -10.14 3.66 -2.30
N SER A 13 -9.36 4.54 -1.66
CA SER A 13 -8.18 5.17 -2.24
C SER A 13 -6.90 4.59 -1.63
N GLY A 14 -6.82 3.27 -1.45
CA GLY A 14 -5.75 2.61 -0.70
C GLY A 14 -4.36 2.95 -1.23
N ILE A 15 -4.13 2.86 -2.54
CA ILE A 15 -2.82 3.16 -3.11
C ILE A 15 -2.43 4.64 -3.00
N ALA A 16 -3.40 5.56 -3.04
CA ALA A 16 -3.16 6.98 -2.85
C ALA A 16 -2.85 7.31 -1.38
N LEU A 17 -3.42 6.56 -0.43
CA LEU A 17 -3.04 6.66 0.97
C LEU A 17 -1.59 6.20 1.17
N VAL A 18 -1.24 5.05 0.59
CA VAL A 18 0.12 4.47 0.70
C VAL A 18 1.17 5.44 0.17
N GLU A 19 0.90 6.24 -0.85
CA GLU A 19 1.83 7.25 -1.38
C GLU A 19 2.26 8.29 -0.33
N HIS A 20 1.38 8.60 0.62
CA HIS A 20 1.62 9.62 1.65
C HIS A 20 2.10 9.02 2.98
N VAL A 21 2.32 7.71 3.03
CA VAL A 21 2.83 7.03 4.21
C VAL A 21 4.29 7.44 4.45
N PRO A 22 4.66 7.88 5.68
CA PRO A 22 6.04 8.08 6.07
C PRO A 22 6.89 6.82 5.83
N GLY A 23 8.18 7.01 5.54
CA GLY A 23 9.04 5.92 5.11
C GLY A 23 9.31 4.85 6.18
N THR A 24 8.96 5.09 7.45
CA THR A 24 9.26 4.18 8.56
C THR A 24 8.05 3.90 9.46
N PRO A 25 7.96 2.69 10.07
CA PRO A 25 6.94 2.38 11.07
C PRO A 25 6.97 3.33 12.28
N ASP A 26 8.15 3.83 12.64
CA ASP A 26 8.34 4.70 13.81
C ASP A 26 7.64 6.05 13.62
N GLU A 27 7.75 6.64 12.43
CA GLU A 27 7.04 7.87 12.07
C GLU A 27 5.52 7.67 12.10
N LEU A 28 5.03 6.53 11.63
CA LEU A 28 3.60 6.19 11.69
C LEU A 28 3.09 6.02 13.12
N ARG A 29 3.90 5.42 14.01
CA ARG A 29 3.56 5.30 15.43
C ARG A 29 3.46 6.66 16.12
N VAL A 30 4.31 7.63 15.75
CA VAL A 30 4.21 9.02 16.23
C VAL A 30 2.89 9.68 15.79
N LEU A 31 2.36 9.30 14.63
CA LEU A 31 1.05 9.75 14.12
C LEU A 31 -0.14 9.02 14.78
N GLY A 32 0.10 8.08 15.69
CA GLY A 32 -0.93 7.36 16.43
C GLY A 32 -1.36 6.04 15.81
N ALA A 33 -0.67 5.54 14.77
CA ALA A 33 -0.87 4.17 14.30
C ALA A 33 -0.41 3.16 15.35
N ASP A 34 -1.13 2.05 15.49
CA ASP A 34 -0.62 0.93 16.29
C ASP A 34 0.55 0.23 15.58
N ALA A 35 1.21 -0.68 16.29
CA ALA A 35 2.41 -1.34 15.77
C ALA A 35 2.14 -2.21 14.52
N SER A 36 0.98 -2.87 14.45
CA SER A 36 0.59 -3.69 13.30
C SER A 36 0.32 -2.80 12.09
N ASP A 37 -0.52 -1.79 12.26
CA ASP A 37 -0.89 -0.85 11.20
C ASP A 37 0.35 -0.11 10.66
N ALA A 38 1.24 0.33 11.55
CA ALA A 38 2.48 0.99 11.16
C ALA A 38 3.41 0.09 10.33
N THR A 39 3.50 -1.19 10.69
CA THR A 39 4.33 -2.17 9.97
C THR A 39 3.73 -2.48 8.60
N GLU A 40 2.43 -2.68 8.53
CA GLU A 40 1.70 -2.97 7.29
C GLU A 40 1.82 -1.81 6.30
N LEU A 41 1.52 -0.59 6.73
CA LEU A 41 1.58 0.61 5.89
C LEU A 41 3.00 0.89 5.39
N ALA A 42 4.01 0.78 6.25
CA ALA A 42 5.40 0.96 5.84
C ALA A 42 5.84 -0.12 4.84
N GLY A 43 5.40 -1.37 5.03
CA GLY A 43 5.64 -2.46 4.08
C GLY A 43 5.04 -2.20 2.70
N LEU A 44 3.77 -1.79 2.67
CA LEU A 44 3.10 -1.40 1.42
C LEU A 44 3.80 -0.22 0.73
N HIS A 45 4.20 0.81 1.49
CA HIS A 45 4.95 1.94 0.94
C HIS A 45 6.27 1.47 0.31
N GLN A 46 7.01 0.60 1.00
CA GLN A 46 8.26 0.05 0.47
C GLN A 46 8.04 -0.76 -0.83
N VAL A 47 6.97 -1.54 -0.95
CA VAL A 47 6.66 -2.31 -2.17
C VAL A 47 6.28 -1.38 -3.33
N TYR A 48 5.34 -0.46 -3.12
CA TYR A 48 4.73 0.32 -4.20
C TYR A 48 5.49 1.60 -4.55
N PHE A 49 6.24 2.17 -3.60
CA PHE A 49 6.93 3.47 -3.75
C PHE A 49 8.42 3.41 -3.39
N GLY A 50 8.87 2.35 -2.73
CA GLY A 50 10.28 2.13 -2.44
C GLY A 50 11.12 1.79 -3.69
N PRO A 51 12.46 1.86 -3.55
CA PRO A 51 13.38 1.57 -4.65
C PRO A 51 13.27 0.12 -5.11
N THR A 52 13.17 -0.10 -6.43
CA THR A 52 13.12 -1.43 -7.04
C THR A 52 13.73 -1.46 -8.44
N ARG A 53 14.33 -2.59 -8.81
CA ARG A 53 14.80 -2.85 -10.19
C ARG A 53 13.66 -3.03 -11.20
N PHE A 54 12.42 -3.18 -10.72
CA PHE A 54 11.23 -3.43 -11.54
C PHE A 54 10.33 -2.19 -11.66
N SER A 55 10.92 -0.99 -11.71
CA SER A 55 10.20 0.30 -11.69
C SER A 55 9.06 0.41 -12.70
N GLY A 56 9.22 -0.17 -13.90
CA GLY A 56 8.15 -0.22 -14.92
C GLY A 56 6.93 -1.06 -14.50
N LYS A 57 7.15 -2.18 -13.81
CA LYS A 57 6.06 -3.02 -13.29
C LYS A 57 5.45 -2.43 -12.02
N GLN A 58 6.26 -1.83 -11.15
CA GLN A 58 5.80 -1.05 -9.99
C GLN A 58 4.86 0.08 -10.42
N ARG A 59 5.23 0.86 -11.45
CA ARG A 59 4.35 1.89 -12.01
C ARG A 59 3.03 1.32 -12.54
N LYS A 60 3.07 0.18 -13.24
CA LYS A 60 1.85 -0.50 -13.72
C LYS A 60 0.97 -0.98 -12.57
N ALA A 61 1.56 -1.56 -11.52
CA ALA A 61 0.84 -2.00 -10.33
C ALA A 61 0.13 -0.83 -9.65
N ARG A 62 0.81 0.32 -9.47
CA ARG A 62 0.18 1.55 -8.95
C ARG A 62 -0.98 2.04 -9.82
N HIS A 63 -0.79 2.09 -11.15
CA HIS A 63 -1.85 2.52 -12.06
C HIS A 63 -3.06 1.57 -12.04
N ALA A 64 -2.82 0.26 -11.97
CA ALA A 64 -3.88 -0.74 -11.87
C ALA A 64 -4.64 -0.61 -10.55
N ALA A 65 -3.93 -0.43 -9.44
CA ALA A 65 -4.54 -0.22 -8.12
C ALA A 65 -5.41 1.04 -8.08
N LEU A 66 -4.97 2.14 -8.71
CA LEU A 66 -5.76 3.38 -8.86
C LEU A 66 -7.01 3.14 -9.71
N ALA A 67 -6.86 2.53 -10.88
CA ALA A 67 -7.97 2.27 -11.79
C ALA A 67 -9.05 1.36 -11.18
N GLN A 68 -8.62 0.37 -10.39
CA GLN A 68 -9.51 -0.60 -9.73
C GLN A 68 -9.97 -0.13 -8.34
N LYS A 69 -9.54 1.05 -7.87
CA LYS A 69 -9.86 1.59 -6.54
C LYS A 69 -9.56 0.59 -5.42
N HIS A 70 -8.38 -0.03 -5.49
CA HIS A 70 -7.95 -1.00 -4.48
C HIS A 70 -7.91 -0.34 -3.11
N SER A 71 -8.62 -0.96 -2.15
CA SER A 71 -8.53 -0.59 -0.74
C SER A 71 -7.21 -1.05 -0.14
N LEU A 72 -6.83 -0.51 1.03
CA LEU A 72 -5.65 -0.99 1.78
C LEU A 72 -5.71 -2.52 1.99
N GLY A 73 -6.84 -3.04 2.47
CA GLY A 73 -7.00 -4.49 2.68
C GLY A 73 -6.88 -5.31 1.39
N THR A 74 -7.24 -4.75 0.23
CA THR A 74 -7.01 -5.41 -1.07
C THR A 74 -5.52 -5.49 -1.39
N LEU A 75 -4.77 -4.39 -1.18
CA LEU A 75 -3.32 -4.35 -1.39
C LEU A 75 -2.61 -5.32 -0.45
N THR A 76 -2.97 -5.34 0.83
CA THR A 76 -2.41 -6.28 1.82
C THR A 76 -2.68 -7.73 1.45
N LEU A 77 -3.88 -8.02 0.93
CA LEU A 77 -4.22 -9.37 0.46
C LEU A 77 -3.39 -9.76 -0.76
N ILE A 78 -3.23 -8.85 -1.73
CA ILE A 78 -2.32 -9.05 -2.88
C ILE A 78 -0.92 -9.36 -2.36
N GLU A 79 -0.39 -8.56 -1.44
CA GLU A 79 0.97 -8.76 -0.92
C GLU A 79 1.14 -10.07 -0.14
N THR A 80 0.09 -10.51 0.56
CA THR A 80 0.08 -11.82 1.22
C THR A 80 0.23 -12.97 0.23
N TYR A 81 -0.33 -12.84 -0.98
CA TYR A 81 -0.18 -13.84 -2.05
C TYR A 81 1.14 -13.67 -2.80
N THR A 82 1.58 -12.45 -3.11
CA THR A 82 2.86 -12.20 -3.80
C THR A 82 4.04 -12.67 -2.95
N ALA A 83 3.97 -12.55 -1.63
CA ALA A 83 5.00 -13.06 -0.70
C ALA A 83 5.23 -14.57 -0.81
N ARG A 84 4.27 -15.34 -1.34
CA ARG A 84 4.39 -16.80 -1.55
C ARG A 84 5.05 -17.14 -2.90
N VAL A 85 5.24 -16.15 -3.78
CA VAL A 85 5.83 -16.34 -5.10
C VAL A 85 7.36 -16.39 -4.98
N LYS A 86 7.95 -17.51 -5.40
CA LYS A 86 9.39 -17.77 -5.25
C LYS A 86 10.29 -16.85 -6.10
N LYS A 87 9.78 -16.38 -7.24
CA LYS A 87 10.52 -15.54 -8.18
C LYS A 87 10.01 -14.10 -8.10
N THR A 88 10.89 -13.16 -7.74
CA THR A 88 10.51 -11.75 -7.64
C THR A 88 9.96 -11.18 -8.95
N LEU A 89 10.39 -11.69 -10.10
CA LEU A 89 9.84 -11.26 -11.40
C LEU A 89 8.38 -11.66 -11.58
N ASP A 90 7.98 -12.83 -11.07
CA ASP A 90 6.63 -13.37 -11.18
C ASP A 90 5.68 -12.74 -10.15
N ALA A 91 6.24 -12.17 -9.08
CA ALA A 91 5.49 -11.39 -8.09
C ALA A 91 4.99 -10.04 -8.65
N TRP A 92 5.55 -9.58 -9.78
CA TRP A 92 5.19 -8.33 -10.45
C TRP A 92 4.44 -8.53 -11.77
#